data_AF-A0A314ZAG5-F1
#
_entry.id   AF-A0A314ZAG5-F1
#
_cell.length_a   1.000
_cell.length_b   1.000
_cell.length_c   1.000
_cell.angle_alpha   90.00
_cell.angle_beta   90.00
_cell.angle_gamma   90.00
#
_symmetry.space_group_name_H-M   'P 1'
#
loop_
_entity.id
_entity.type
_entity.pdbx_description
1 polymer ?
#
loop_
_entity_poly.entity_id
_entity_poly.type
_entity_poly.pdbx_seq_one_letter_code
_entity_poly.pdbx_strand_id
1 'polypeptide(L)'
;MSLHRYPIEMDDDEKTLPADKVEVDLALSAHANAQRWYELKKKQEKTVTAHEKAFNAAERNTRLQLSQERTVAIISHMHKVLWFEKFNWFISSENYLVISGRDAQQNEMIVKCYMSKGDL
;
A
#
# COMPACT_ATOMS: atom_id res chain seq x y z
N MET A 1 -30.81 51.73 -62.20
CA MET A 1 -29.97 51.56 -60.99
C MET A 1 -30.19 50.13 -60.48
N SER A 2 -29.35 49.19 -60.92
CA SER A 2 -29.46 47.78 -60.54
C SER A 2 -28.80 47.55 -59.18
N LEU A 3 -29.60 47.18 -58.19
CA LEU A 3 -29.10 46.68 -56.91
C LEU A 3 -28.58 45.26 -57.13
N HIS A 4 -27.26 45.10 -57.27
CA HIS A 4 -26.59 43.81 -57.16
C HIS A 4 -26.67 43.35 -55.71
N ARG A 5 -27.58 42.39 -55.45
CA ARG A 5 -27.60 41.63 -54.20
C ARG A 5 -26.49 40.58 -54.30
N TYR A 6 -25.39 40.78 -53.60
CA TYR A 6 -24.37 39.76 -53.42
C TYR A 6 -24.99 38.56 -52.68
N PRO A 7 -24.90 37.34 -53.22
CA PRO A 7 -25.27 36.14 -52.49
C PRO A 7 -24.25 35.96 -51.36
N ILE A 8 -24.75 35.78 -50.14
CA ILE A 8 -23.93 35.37 -48.99
C ILE A 8 -23.66 33.89 -49.25
N GLU A 9 -22.47 33.57 -49.76
CA GLU A 9 -22.00 32.18 -49.81
C GLU A 9 -21.85 31.72 -48.36
N MET A 10 -22.77 30.85 -47.92
CA MET A 10 -22.61 30.13 -46.66
C MET A 10 -21.60 29.02 -46.92
N ASP A 11 -20.41 29.22 -46.36
CA ASP A 11 -19.33 28.24 -46.34
C ASP A 11 -19.77 27.11 -45.38
N ASP A 12 -20.45 26.09 -45.93
CA ASP A 12 -21.07 24.96 -45.19
C ASP A 12 -20.05 23.86 -44.81
N ASP A 13 -18.76 24.18 -44.76
CA ASP A 13 -17.67 23.23 -44.43
C ASP A 13 -17.04 23.48 -43.04
N GLU A 14 -17.85 23.84 -42.05
CA GLU A 14 -17.42 23.78 -40.65
C GLU A 14 -17.48 22.32 -40.16
N LYS A 15 -16.31 21.66 -40.13
CA LYS A 15 -16.12 20.31 -39.56
C LYS A 15 -16.67 20.24 -38.14
N THR A 16 -17.90 19.79 -37.99
CA THR A 16 -18.51 19.53 -36.70
C THR A 16 -17.89 18.27 -36.09
N LEU A 17 -17.36 18.40 -34.87
CA LEU A 17 -16.92 17.28 -34.06
C LEU A 17 -18.10 16.29 -33.86
N PRO A 18 -17.84 14.99 -33.62
CA PRO A 18 -18.92 14.02 -33.38
C PRO A 18 -19.85 14.55 -32.28
N ALA A 19 -21.13 14.73 -32.65
CA ALA A 19 -22.13 15.30 -31.77
C ALA A 19 -22.61 14.22 -30.79
N ASP A 20 -22.12 14.28 -29.55
CA ASP A 20 -22.63 13.47 -28.46
C ASP A 20 -23.98 14.01 -27.96
N LYS A 21 -24.95 13.12 -27.72
CA LYS A 21 -26.24 13.50 -27.14
C LYS A 21 -26.06 13.75 -25.65
N VAL A 22 -26.23 15.00 -25.23
CA VAL A 22 -26.14 15.43 -23.84
C VAL A 22 -27.51 15.87 -23.35
N GLU A 23 -27.86 15.50 -22.11
CA GLU A 23 -29.09 15.96 -21.47
C GLU A 23 -28.95 17.43 -21.06
N VAL A 24 -29.93 18.25 -21.49
CA VAL A 24 -29.96 19.69 -21.25
C VAL A 24 -31.26 20.04 -20.55
N ASP A 25 -31.17 20.82 -19.49
CA ASP A 25 -32.36 21.33 -18.80
C ASP A 25 -32.86 22.58 -19.54
N LEU A 26 -34.09 22.51 -20.06
CA LEU A 26 -34.72 23.59 -20.82
C LEU A 26 -35.09 24.81 -19.96
N ALA A 27 -35.14 24.65 -18.63
CA ALA A 27 -35.37 25.75 -17.71
C ALA A 27 -34.09 26.58 -17.44
N LEU A 28 -32.92 26.09 -17.85
CA LEU A 28 -31.62 26.71 -17.62
C LEU A 28 -31.05 27.32 -18.90
N SER A 29 -30.23 28.36 -18.74
CA SER A 29 -29.47 28.92 -19.87
C SER A 29 -28.43 27.92 -20.38
N ALA A 30 -28.04 28.06 -21.66
CA ALA A 30 -26.99 27.25 -22.26
C ALA A 30 -25.69 27.26 -21.44
N HIS A 31 -25.34 28.42 -20.90
CA HIS A 31 -24.17 28.59 -20.03
C HIS A 31 -24.31 27.84 -18.70
N ALA A 32 -25.48 27.92 -18.06
CA ALA A 32 -25.73 27.24 -16.79
C ALA A 32 -25.70 25.70 -16.95
N ASN A 33 -26.24 25.19 -18.06
CA ASN A 33 -26.15 23.76 -18.39
C ASN A 33 -24.69 23.31 -18.60
N ALA A 34 -23.90 24.06 -19.37
CA ALA A 34 -22.50 23.76 -19.60
C ALA A 34 -21.67 23.78 -18.29
N GLN A 35 -21.91 24.78 -17.43
CA GLN A 35 -21.23 24.91 -16.15
C GLN A 35 -21.56 23.73 -15.21
N ARG A 36 -22.84 23.32 -15.14
CA ARG A 36 -23.27 22.18 -14.33
C ARG A 36 -22.55 20.89 -14.72
N TRP A 37 -22.43 20.60 -16.01
CA TRP A 37 -21.71 19.43 -16.52
C TRP A 37 -20.22 19.46 -16.17
N TYR A 38 -19.59 20.63 -16.31
CA TYR A 38 -18.20 20.83 -15.94
C TYR A 38 -17.96 20.60 -14.43
N GLU A 39 -18.85 21.12 -13.58
CA GLU A 39 -18.77 20.95 -12.13
C GLU A 39 -19.00 19.49 -11.69
N LEU A 40 -19.93 18.78 -12.33
CA LEU A 40 -20.19 17.37 -12.08
C LEU A 40 -18.97 16.51 -12.42
N LYS A 41 -18.38 16.71 -13.60
CA LYS A 41 -17.15 16.02 -14.01
C LYS A 41 -16.01 16.27 -13.02
N LYS A 42 -15.80 17.52 -12.62
CA LYS A 42 -14.75 17.90 -11.64
C LYS A 42 -14.97 17.26 -10.26
N LYS A 43 -16.23 17.10 -9.82
CA LYS A 43 -16.55 16.40 -8.57
C LYS A 43 -16.26 14.91 -8.69
N GLN A 44 -16.66 14.28 -9.79
CA GLN A 44 -16.41 12.86 -10.05
C GLN A 44 -14.90 12.55 -10.12
N GLU A 45 -14.10 13.36 -10.81
CA GLU A 45 -12.63 13.19 -10.87
C GLU A 45 -11.98 13.25 -9.48
N LYS A 46 -12.44 14.16 -8.61
CA LYS A 46 -11.96 14.25 -7.22
C LYS A 46 -12.34 13.00 -6.41
N THR A 47 -13.53 12.45 -6.63
CA THR A 47 -13.99 11.24 -5.95
C THR A 47 -13.21 10.01 -6.44
N VAL A 48 -13.00 9.85 -7.75
CA VAL A 48 -12.22 8.73 -8.32
C VAL A 48 -10.77 8.75 -7.82
N THR A 49 -10.10 9.90 -7.85
CA THR A 49 -8.72 10.02 -7.36
C THR A 49 -8.58 9.76 -5.86
N ALA A 50 -9.59 10.11 -5.06
CA ALA A 50 -9.62 9.78 -3.64
C ALA A 50 -9.81 8.26 -3.41
N HIS A 51 -10.72 7.63 -4.16
CA HIS A 51 -10.94 6.19 -4.10
C HIS A 51 -9.70 5.40 -4.54
N GLU A 52 -9.03 5.82 -5.61
CA GLU A 52 -7.83 5.17 -6.12
C GLU A 52 -6.66 5.26 -5.13
N LYS A 53 -6.48 6.42 -4.47
CA LYS A 53 -5.47 6.57 -3.41
C LYS A 53 -5.76 5.70 -2.19
N ALA A 54 -7.01 5.60 -1.77
CA ALA A 54 -7.40 4.75 -0.65
C ALA A 54 -7.24 3.25 -0.97
N PHE A 55 -7.62 2.84 -2.18
CA PHE A 55 -7.49 1.45 -2.63
C PHE A 55 -6.02 1.01 -2.74
N ASN A 56 -5.18 1.83 -3.36
CA ASN A 56 -3.74 1.57 -3.46
C ASN A 56 -3.03 1.52 -2.10
N ALA A 57 -3.50 2.31 -1.13
CA ALA A 57 -2.96 2.27 0.23
C ALA A 57 -3.32 0.96 0.96
N ALA A 58 -4.56 0.47 0.79
CA ALA A 58 -4.99 -0.80 1.35
C ALA A 58 -4.22 -1.98 0.75
N GLU A 59 -4.07 -2.03 -0.57
CA GLU A 59 -3.37 -3.13 -1.26
C GLU A 59 -1.90 -3.25 -0.86
N ARG A 60 -1.19 -2.11 -0.75
CA ARG A 60 0.22 -2.11 -0.32
C ARG A 60 0.37 -2.60 1.12
N ASN A 61 -0.50 -2.17 2.03
CA ASN A 61 -0.43 -2.59 3.42
C ASN A 61 -0.73 -4.08 3.58
N THR A 62 -1.74 -4.60 2.88
CA THR A 62 -2.07 -6.04 2.91
C THR A 62 -0.91 -6.90 2.36
N ARG A 63 -0.27 -6.47 1.27
CA ARG A 63 0.87 -7.19 0.70
C ARG A 63 2.09 -7.20 1.64
N LEU A 64 2.37 -6.09 2.32
CA LEU A 64 3.48 -5.99 3.27
C LEU A 64 3.24 -6.83 4.53
N GLN A 65 2.00 -6.92 5.01
CA GLN A 65 1.65 -7.78 6.15
C GLN A 65 1.85 -9.26 5.84
N LEU A 66 1.34 -9.74 4.70
CA LEU A 66 1.48 -11.14 4.26
C LEU A 66 2.94 -11.57 4.00
N SER A 67 3.82 -10.61 3.66
CA SER A 67 5.24 -10.89 3.52
C SER A 67 5.94 -11.01 4.88
N GLN A 68 5.61 -10.14 5.83
CA GLN A 68 6.21 -10.14 7.16
C GLN A 68 5.79 -11.38 7.97
N GLU A 69 4.51 -11.76 7.90
CA GLU A 69 4.00 -12.95 8.59
C GLU A 69 4.71 -14.23 8.12
N ARG A 70 4.98 -14.36 6.83
CA ARG A 70 5.75 -15.49 6.28
C ARG A 70 7.17 -15.54 6.80
N THR A 71 7.86 -14.40 6.86
CA THR A 71 9.23 -14.34 7.37
C THR A 71 9.29 -14.71 8.85
N VAL A 72 8.37 -14.18 9.67
CA VAL A 72 8.29 -14.51 11.11
C VAL A 72 7.96 -15.99 11.31
N ALA A 73 7.05 -16.57 10.51
CA ALA A 73 6.70 -17.98 10.59
C ALA A 73 7.89 -18.90 10.24
N ILE A 74 8.71 -18.54 9.24
CA ILE A 74 9.92 -19.28 8.85
C ILE A 74 10.98 -19.20 9.96
N ILE A 75 11.25 -17.99 10.49
CA ILE A 75 12.21 -17.80 11.58
C ILE A 75 11.80 -18.60 12.82
N SER A 76 10.51 -18.58 13.18
CA SER A 76 9.98 -19.35 14.31
C SER A 76 10.03 -20.86 14.10
N HIS A 77 9.89 -21.36 12.87
CA HIS A 77 10.03 -22.79 12.58
C HIS A 77 11.49 -23.26 12.58
N MET A 78 12.43 -22.38 12.22
CA MET A 78 13.86 -22.72 12.16
C MET A 78 14.54 -22.72 13.53
N HIS A 79 14.03 -21.99 14.52
CA HIS A 79 14.70 -21.85 15.81
C HIS A 79 13.86 -22.43 16.95
N LYS A 80 14.27 -23.59 17.47
CA LYS A 80 13.97 -23.96 18.86
C LYS A 80 14.92 -23.16 19.73
N VAL A 81 14.43 -22.11 20.39
CA VAL A 81 15.23 -21.35 21.36
C VAL A 81 15.76 -22.32 22.41
N LEU A 82 17.06 -22.54 22.44
CA LEU A 82 17.68 -23.41 23.42
C LEU A 82 17.75 -22.66 24.75
N TRP A 83 17.56 -23.38 25.86
CA TRP A 83 17.46 -22.76 27.20
C TRP A 83 18.73 -21.97 27.57
N PHE A 84 19.89 -22.34 27.01
CA PHE A 84 21.17 -21.70 27.28
C PHE A 84 21.36 -20.35 26.56
N GLU A 85 20.55 -20.05 25.54
CA GLU A 85 20.64 -18.78 24.78
C GLU A 85 20.31 -17.55 25.64
N LYS A 86 19.71 -17.77 26.81
CA LYS A 86 19.43 -16.74 27.81
C LYS A 86 20.69 -16.23 28.54
N PHE A 87 21.78 -16.99 28.51
CA PHE A 87 23.02 -16.69 29.23
C PHE A 87 24.15 -16.25 28.29
N ASN A 88 25.30 -15.85 28.82
CA ASN A 88 26.48 -15.64 27.97
C ASN A 88 27.04 -17.00 27.57
N TRP A 89 26.99 -17.37 26.30
CA TRP A 89 27.44 -18.67 25.81
C TRP A 89 28.29 -18.54 24.54
N PHE A 90 29.15 -19.52 24.32
CA PHE A 90 29.88 -19.68 23.06
C PHE A 90 30.20 -21.16 22.81
N ILE A 91 30.51 -21.51 21.55
CA ILE A 91 30.99 -22.83 21.17
C ILE A 91 32.51 -22.77 21.05
N SER A 92 33.21 -23.64 21.77
CA SER A 92 34.66 -23.79 21.67
C SER A 92 35.06 -24.40 20.31
N SER A 93 36.32 -24.27 19.91
CA SER A 93 36.85 -24.92 18.70
C SER A 93 36.73 -26.44 18.72
N GLU A 94 36.68 -27.04 19.90
CA GLU A 94 36.45 -28.49 20.10
C GLU A 94 34.96 -28.85 20.18
N ASN A 95 34.07 -27.94 19.79
CA ASN A 95 32.62 -28.14 19.73
C ASN A 95 31.95 -28.37 21.09
N TYR A 96 32.56 -27.87 22.17
CA TYR A 96 31.93 -27.80 23.50
C TYR A 96 31.10 -26.53 23.65
N LEU A 97 29.90 -26.68 24.25
CA LEU A 97 29.07 -25.55 24.66
C LEU A 97 29.57 -25.02 26.01
N VAL A 98 30.05 -23.78 26.02
CA VAL A 98 30.49 -23.10 27.23
C VAL A 98 29.46 -22.04 27.62
N ILE A 99 29.05 -22.04 28.88
CA ILE A 99 28.06 -21.11 29.43
C ILE A 99 28.68 -20.38 30.62
N SER A 100 28.45 -19.07 30.70
CA SER A 100 28.86 -18.22 31.82
C SER A 100 27.70 -17.36 32.31
N GLY A 101 27.52 -17.28 33.63
CA GLY A 101 26.61 -16.33 34.26
C GLY A 101 27.31 -15.02 34.60
N ARG A 102 26.50 -13.96 34.76
CA ARG A 102 26.93 -12.60 35.12
C ARG A 102 27.25 -12.46 36.61
N ASP A 103 26.62 -13.27 37.45
CA ASP A 103 26.79 -13.27 38.90
C ASP A 103 26.78 -14.70 39.47
N ALA A 104 27.18 -14.83 40.73
CA ALA A 104 27.26 -16.13 41.40
C ALA A 104 25.89 -16.80 41.55
N GLN A 105 24.80 -16.03 41.72
CA GLN A 105 23.45 -16.57 41.87
C GLN A 105 22.95 -17.20 40.56
N GLN A 106 23.26 -16.57 39.42
CA GLN A 106 22.96 -17.07 38.09
C GLN A 106 23.77 -18.33 37.78
N ASN A 107 25.06 -18.38 38.18
CA ASN A 107 25.87 -19.59 38.04
C ASN A 107 25.26 -20.77 38.82
N GLU A 108 24.84 -20.55 40.07
CA GLU A 108 24.16 -21.58 40.84
C GLU A 108 22.85 -22.04 40.19
N MET A 109 22.07 -21.11 39.63
CA MET A 109 20.83 -21.44 38.91
C MET A 109 21.11 -22.29 37.67
N ILE A 110 22.15 -21.97 36.90
CA ILE A 110 22.54 -22.73 35.70
C ILE A 110 22.87 -24.18 36.10
N VAL A 111 23.73 -24.36 37.09
CA VAL A 111 24.18 -25.69 37.54
C VAL A 111 23.02 -26.49 38.13
N LYS A 112 22.18 -25.89 38.98
CA LYS A 112 21.10 -26.61 39.68
C LYS A 112 19.90 -26.93 38.81
N CYS A 113 19.54 -26.05 37.88
CA CYS A 113 18.31 -26.19 37.09
C CYS A 113 18.54 -26.79 35.71
N TYR A 114 19.75 -26.71 35.16
CA TYR A 114 19.98 -27.05 33.75
C TYR A 114 21.15 -28.01 33.47
N MET A 115 22.06 -28.25 34.41
CA MET A 115 23.13 -29.26 34.25
C MET A 115 22.72 -30.60 34.89
N SER A 116 23.06 -31.71 34.23
CA SER A 116 22.88 -33.06 34.75
C SER A 116 24.15 -33.55 35.48
N LYS A 117 23.99 -34.58 36.34
CA LYS A 117 25.10 -35.24 37.04
C LYS A 117 25.96 -36.00 36.02
N GLY A 118 26.96 -35.33 35.45
CA GLY A 118 27.85 -35.88 34.42
C GLY A 118 28.31 -34.86 33.37
N ASP A 119 27.75 -33.65 33.38
CA ASP A 119 28.16 -32.57 32.47
C ASP A 119 29.39 -31.84 33.04
N LEU A 120 30.60 -32.26 32.67
CA LEU A 120 31.89 -31.58 32.92
C LEU A 120 32.90 -31.91 31.81
#